data_AF-A0A0P7ZA49-F1
#
_entry.id   AF-A0A0P7ZA49-F1
#
_cell.length_a   1.000
_cell.length_b   1.000
_cell.length_c   1.000
_cell.angle_alpha   90.00
_cell.angle_beta   90.00
_cell.angle_gamma   90.00
#
_symmetry.space_group_name_H-M   'P 1'
#
loop_
_entity.id
_entity.type
_entity.pdbx_description
1 polymer ?
#
loop_
_entity_poly.entity_id
_entity_poly.type
_entity_poly.pdbx_seq_one_letter_code
_entity_poly.pdbx_strand_id
1 'polypeptide(L)' 'DMDLVKKEKARIIHWAPLDGLKVRVLSPDGEYSGIGERGIEKELDKVVQFERFGFVRIDSVSGDEVVAYYTHK' A
#
# COMPACT_ATOMS: atom_id res chain seq x y z
N ASP A 1 17.08 7.44 15.14
CA ASP A 1 17.47 6.44 16.15
C ASP A 1 16.22 5.72 16.63
N MET A 2 16.13 4.40 16.43
CA MET A 2 14.93 3.61 16.73
C MET A 2 14.65 3.53 18.24
N ASP A 3 15.68 3.65 19.07
CA ASP A 3 15.54 3.60 20.53
C ASP A 3 14.94 4.89 21.09
N LEU A 4 15.22 6.04 20.46
CA LEU A 4 14.57 7.32 20.77
C LEU A 4 13.06 7.28 20.45
N VAL A 5 12.69 6.75 19.27
CA VAL A 5 11.28 6.61 18.84
C VAL A 5 10.48 5.76 19.82
N LYS A 6 11.05 4.65 20.31
CA LYS A 6 10.43 3.79 21.32
C LYS A 6 10.27 4.50 22.66
N LYS A 7 11.31 5.20 23.12
CA LYS A 7 11.33 5.93 24.39
C LYS A 7 10.28 7.06 24.42
N GLU A 8 10.09 7.74 23.30
CA GLU A 8 9.13 8.84 23.17
C GLU A 8 7.70 8.38 22.82
N LYS A 9 7.47 7.07 22.63
CA LYS A 9 6.17 6.52 22.19
C LYS A 9 5.62 7.21 20.93
N ALA A 10 6.51 7.62 20.03
CA ALA A 10 6.13 8.33 18.84
C ALA A 10 5.26 7.46 17.93
N ARG A 11 4.25 8.06 17.29
CA ARG A 11 3.38 7.35 16.34
C ARG A 11 4.12 7.14 15.04
N ILE A 12 4.25 5.88 14.62
CA ILE A 12 4.82 5.52 13.32
C ILE A 12 3.71 5.59 12.26
N ILE A 13 4.00 6.23 11.15
CA ILE A 13 3.13 6.34 9.97
C ILE A 13 3.81 5.69 8.75
N HIS A 14 3.04 5.16 7.82
CA HIS A 14 3.56 4.80 6.50
C HIS A 14 3.65 6.06 5.62
N TRP A 15 4.40 5.98 4.54
CA TRP A 15 4.52 7.05 3.53
C TRP A 15 4.87 6.42 2.17
N ALA A 16 4.63 7.18 1.09
CA ALA A 16 5.00 6.79 -0.27
C ALA A 16 5.68 7.97 -1.00
N PRO A 17 6.52 7.71 -2.02
CA PRO A 17 7.12 8.75 -2.86
C PRO A 17 6.07 9.56 -3.63
N LEU A 18 6.34 10.84 -3.90
CA LEU A 18 5.42 11.73 -4.65
C LEU A 18 5.27 11.32 -6.12
N ASP A 19 6.29 10.70 -6.70
CA ASP A 19 6.37 10.17 -8.07
C ASP A 19 6.01 8.67 -8.14
N GLY A 20 5.33 8.18 -7.11
CA GLY A 20 4.82 6.82 -7.03
C GLY A 20 3.66 6.53 -7.99
N LEU A 21 3.16 5.30 -7.90
CA LEU A 21 2.06 4.79 -8.72
C LEU A 21 0.72 5.26 -8.19
N LYS A 22 -0.23 5.51 -9.09
CA LYS A 22 -1.63 5.62 -8.69
C LYS A 22 -2.14 4.22 -8.34
N VAL A 23 -2.57 4.03 -7.10
CA VAL A 23 -3.09 2.74 -6.63
C VAL A 23 -4.57 2.90 -6.30
N ARG A 24 -5.39 1.97 -6.80
CA ARG A 24 -6.79 1.82 -6.41
C ARG A 24 -6.97 0.46 -5.76
N VAL A 25 -7.54 0.44 -4.56
CA VAL A 25 -7.88 -0.78 -3.83
C VAL A 25 -9.39 -0.92 -3.78
N LEU A 26 -9.90 -1.97 -4.40
CA LEU A 26 -11.32 -2.33 -4.38
C LEU A 26 -11.59 -3.24 -3.18
N SER A 27 -12.59 -2.89 -2.39
CA SER A 27 -13.04 -3.65 -1.23
C SER A 27 -14.55 -3.85 -1.26
N PRO A 28 -15.11 -4.79 -0.48
CA PRO A 28 -16.57 -4.95 -0.36
C PRO A 28 -17.29 -3.67 0.08
N ASP A 29 -16.61 -2.82 0.86
CA ASP A 29 -17.18 -1.59 1.43
C ASP A 29 -17.00 -0.36 0.52
N GLY A 30 -16.30 -0.51 -0.60
CA GLY A 30 -16.02 0.58 -1.55
C GLY A 30 -14.60 0.58 -2.08
N GLU A 31 -14.17 1.74 -2.58
CA GLU A 31 -12.88 1.93 -3.25
C GLU A 31 -11.99 2.92 -2.48
N TYR A 32 -10.71 2.58 -2.35
CA TYR A 32 -9.66 3.45 -1.82
C TYR A 32 -8.73 3.86 -2.95
N SER A 33 -8.36 5.14 -3.02
CA SER A 33 -7.38 5.64 -3.99
C SER A 33 -6.21 6.29 -3.27
N GLY A 34 -5.01 6.13 -3.81
CA GLY A 34 -3.80 6.71 -3.22
C GLY A 34 -2.57 6.58 -4.11
N ILE A 35 -1.41 6.85 -3.52
CA ILE A 35 -0.11 6.68 -4.15
C ILE A 35 0.64 5.52 -3.47
N GLY A 36 1.21 4.64 -4.28
CA GLY A 36 2.02 3.51 -3.84
C GLY A 36 3.43 3.54 -4.38
N GLU A 37 4.33 2.78 -3.78
CA GLU A 37 5.70 2.67 -4.25
C GLU A 37 5.81 1.91 -5.58
N ARG A 38 6.83 2.24 -6.37
CA ARG A 38 7.11 1.59 -7.66
C ARG A 38 7.32 0.08 -7.57
N GLY A 39 7.73 -0.43 -6.40
CA GLY A 39 7.94 -1.86 -6.17
C GLY A 39 6.68 -2.72 -6.42
N ILE A 40 5.49 -2.14 -6.26
CA ILE A 40 4.20 -2.84 -6.41
C ILE A 40 4.02 -3.44 -7.82
N GLU A 41 4.57 -2.80 -8.87
CA GLU A 41 4.46 -3.27 -10.27
C GLU A 41 4.96 -4.71 -10.45
N LYS A 42 5.88 -5.17 -9.60
CA LYS A 42 6.51 -6.50 -9.67
C LYS A 42 5.72 -7.60 -8.96
N GLU A 43 4.63 -7.22 -8.30
CA GLU A 43 3.86 -8.10 -7.43
C GLU A 43 2.51 -8.53 -8.04
N LEU A 44 2.36 -8.42 -9.36
CA LEU A 44 1.18 -8.90 -10.11
C LEU A 44 0.79 -10.33 -9.70
N ASP A 45 -0.51 -10.55 -9.51
CA ASP A 45 -1.15 -11.79 -9.05
C ASP A 45 -0.78 -12.27 -7.63
N LYS A 46 0.03 -11.51 -6.89
CA LYS A 46 0.39 -11.85 -5.50
C LYS A 46 -0.47 -11.10 -4.50
N VAL A 47 -0.58 -11.69 -3.31
CA VAL A 47 -1.11 -11.02 -2.11
C VAL A 47 0.06 -10.39 -1.37
N VAL A 48 -0.01 -9.07 -1.16
CA VAL A 48 1.01 -8.28 -0.46
C VAL A 48 0.39 -7.50 0.69
N GLN A 49 1.23 -7.10 1.65
CA GLN A 49 0.80 -6.28 2.78
C GLN A 49 1.04 -4.80 2.49
N PHE A 50 -0.01 -3.99 2.52
CA PHE A 50 0.11 -2.54 2.59
C PHE A 50 0.18 -2.12 4.07
N GLU A 51 1.31 -1.55 4.45
CA GLU A 51 1.63 -1.22 5.84
C GLU A 51 0.56 -0.35 6.50
N ARG A 52 0.03 -0.83 7.64
CA ARG A 52 -1.05 -0.17 8.42
C ARG A 52 -2.39 -0.02 7.70
N PHE A 53 -2.54 -0.56 6.49
CA PHE A 53 -3.78 -0.60 5.74
C PHE A 53 -4.40 -2.01 5.81
N GLY A 54 -3.69 -3.02 5.29
CA GLY A 54 -4.13 -4.42 5.25
C GLY A 54 -3.47 -5.18 4.09
N PHE A 55 -3.85 -6.44 3.91
CA PHE A 55 -3.43 -7.28 2.80
C PHE A 55 -4.30 -7.03 1.56
N VAL A 56 -3.68 -7.01 0.39
CA VAL A 56 -4.31 -6.80 -0.90
C VAL A 56 -3.73 -7.75 -1.95
N ARG A 57 -4.53 -8.21 -2.91
CA ARG A 57 -4.07 -8.92 -4.11
C ARG A 57 -3.86 -7.91 -5.24
N ILE A 58 -2.68 -7.88 -5.86
CA ILE A 58 -2.43 -7.04 -7.03
C ILE A 58 -3.04 -7.71 -8.26
N ASP A 59 -4.01 -7.04 -8.87
CA ASP A 59 -4.84 -7.61 -9.95
C ASP A 59 -4.40 -7.12 -11.33
N SER A 60 -4.04 -5.85 -11.44
CA SER A 60 -3.55 -5.28 -12.70
C SER A 60 -2.50 -4.22 -12.48
N VAL A 61 -1.52 -4.18 -13.37
CA VAL A 61 -0.50 -3.13 -13.46
C VAL A 61 -0.51 -2.62 -14.91
N SER A 62 -0.77 -1.33 -15.10
CA SER A 62 -0.81 -0.71 -16.44
C SER A 62 -0.24 0.71 -16.39
N GLY A 63 0.92 0.90 -17.01
CA GLY A 63 1.64 2.17 -16.92
C GLY A 63 1.91 2.54 -15.45
N ASP A 64 1.45 3.74 -15.06
CA ASP A 64 1.59 4.26 -13.69
C ASP A 64 0.38 3.94 -12.79
N GLU A 65 -0.49 3.01 -13.19
CA GLU A 65 -1.70 2.64 -12.46
C GLU A 65 -1.69 1.18 -12.00
N VAL A 66 -2.10 0.96 -10.76
CA VAL A 66 -2.26 -0.35 -10.15
C VAL A 66 -3.68 -0.50 -9.60
N VAL A 67 -4.31 -1.63 -9.89
CA VAL A 67 -5.56 -2.05 -9.25
C VAL A 67 -5.29 -3.25 -8.36
N ALA A 68 -5.77 -3.19 -7.13
CA ALA A 68 -5.67 -4.27 -6.17
C ALA A 68 -7.03 -4.55 -5.52
N TYR A 69 -7.24 -5.77 -5.04
CA TYR A 69 -8.41 -6.15 -4.26
C TYR A 69 -8.03 -6.36 -2.80
N TYR A 70 -8.76 -5.71 -1.90
CA TYR A 70 -8.60 -5.89 -0.46
C TYR A 70 -8.93 -7.31 -0.04
N THR A 71 -8.11 -7.88 0.84
CA THR A 71 -8.34 -9.23 1.38
C THR A 71 -8.77 -9.19 2.85
N HIS A 72 -7.89 -8.73 3.74
CA HIS A 72 -8.10 -8.68 5.19
C HIS A 72 -7.04 -7.79 5.86
N LYS A 73 -7.15 -7.55 7.16
CA LYS A 73 -6.21 -6.75 7.96
C LYS A 73 -5.69 -7.52 9.15
#